data_AF-A0A1Q9P702-F1
#
_entry.id   AF-A0A1Q9P702-F1
#
_cell.length_a   1.000
_cell.length_b   1.000
_cell.length_c   1.000
_cell.angle_alpha   90.00
_cell.angle_beta   90.00
_cell.angle_gamma   90.00
#
_symmetry.space_group_name_H-M   'P 1'
#
loop_
_entity.id
_entity.type
_entity.pdbx_description
1 polymer ?
#
loop_
_entity_poly.entity_id
_entity_poly.type
_entity_poly.pdbx_seq_one_letter_code
_entity_poly.pdbx_strand_id
1 'polypeptide(L)'
;LLSSLIFSTLQYTQATYFGNPQDQITAPLIIHEPIEIRNNNNFSDYSLPGAGTTGDPYRIENYNITTLNTVGILVIDTTDYFIIQNCYIDASFTAIGINNVTSGTGEISDVTCKENDFWAVVIIESSRIYIHNCIIEDNIDDFGLGIYLVESTEITVYNNTCNNNNYGLVAENTNSSVISYNTFSGNVEYGVHLSVDPNENIVHHNKFINNKGGAVMQARDDGINNIWYDEASKEGNYWDNWNDPDSVVPIGGTAGSEDIYPLDENLTREINLFFVPVVIALVIVVFRKRIKRSN
;
A
#
# COMPACT_ATOMS: atom_id res chain seq x y z
N LEU A 1 -65.46 24.06 -21.63
CA LEU A 1 -65.37 25.08 -22.70
C LEU A 1 -64.33 26.10 -22.28
N LEU A 2 -63.15 26.02 -22.93
CA LEU A 2 -62.13 27.06 -23.18
C LEU A 2 -61.59 27.84 -21.95
N SER A 3 -60.35 27.69 -21.47
CA SER A 3 -59.00 27.82 -22.08
C SER A 3 -58.55 29.27 -22.39
N SER A 4 -57.56 29.76 -21.63
CA SER A 4 -56.42 30.61 -22.09
C SER A 4 -55.62 31.09 -20.87
N LEU A 5 -54.42 30.53 -20.62
CA LEU A 5 -53.09 31.07 -20.98
C LEU A 5 -52.56 32.16 -20.03
N ILE A 6 -51.55 31.81 -19.21
CA ILE A 6 -50.33 32.63 -19.02
C ILE A 6 -49.13 31.67 -18.86
N PHE A 7 -48.11 31.89 -19.71
CA PHE A 7 -46.78 31.30 -19.65
C PHE A 7 -45.97 31.86 -18.46
N SER A 8 -45.27 31.02 -17.72
CA SER A 8 -44.05 31.41 -17.02
C SER A 8 -43.10 30.23 -16.88
N THR A 9 -42.09 30.22 -17.76
CA THR A 9 -40.71 29.75 -17.56
C THR A 9 -40.46 28.72 -16.45
N LEU A 10 -40.16 27.47 -16.83
CA LEU A 10 -39.41 26.55 -15.98
C LEU A 10 -38.01 27.15 -15.74
N GLN A 11 -37.71 27.51 -14.50
CA GLN A 11 -36.33 27.68 -14.06
C GLN A 11 -35.74 26.30 -13.79
N TYR A 12 -34.65 26.01 -14.48
CA TYR A 12 -33.72 24.93 -14.15
C TYR A 12 -33.28 25.07 -12.69
N THR A 13 -33.68 24.16 -11.82
CA THR A 13 -32.96 23.94 -10.56
C THR A 13 -31.68 23.19 -10.90
N GLN A 14 -30.54 23.87 -10.73
CA GLN A 14 -29.22 23.26 -10.83
C GLN A 14 -29.16 22.04 -9.89
N ALA A 15 -28.84 20.88 -10.45
CA ALA A 15 -28.35 19.76 -9.68
C ALA A 15 -27.11 20.24 -8.93
N THR A 16 -27.12 20.14 -7.60
CA THR A 16 -25.92 20.29 -6.78
C THR A 16 -24.89 19.29 -7.29
N TYR A 17 -23.86 19.81 -7.94
CA TYR A 17 -22.68 19.06 -8.32
C TYR A 17 -22.03 18.56 -7.03
N PHE A 18 -22.24 17.28 -6.70
CA PHE A 18 -21.38 16.58 -5.77
C PHE A 18 -20.08 16.33 -6.51
N GLY A 19 -19.05 17.11 -6.17
CA GLY A 19 -17.71 16.98 -6.72
C GLY A 19 -17.18 15.56 -6.57
N ASN A 20 -16.23 15.22 -7.44
CA ASN A 20 -15.52 13.96 -7.42
C ASN A 20 -14.95 13.71 -6.01
N PRO A 21 -14.97 12.48 -5.45
CA PRO A 21 -14.37 12.19 -4.13
C PRO A 21 -12.87 12.54 -4.01
N GLN A 22 -12.22 12.93 -5.11
CA GLN A 22 -10.85 13.44 -5.14
C GLN A 22 -10.71 14.95 -4.89
N ASP A 23 -11.81 15.72 -4.79
CA ASP A 23 -11.76 17.16 -4.45
C ASP A 23 -11.79 17.40 -2.92
N GLN A 24 -11.16 16.52 -2.13
CA GLN A 24 -10.74 16.92 -0.78
C GLN A 24 -9.56 17.87 -0.97
N ILE A 25 -9.73 19.15 -0.61
CA ILE A 25 -8.62 20.11 -0.56
C ILE A 25 -7.65 19.59 0.52
N THR A 26 -6.68 18.79 0.12
CA THR A 26 -5.58 18.38 0.99
C THR A 26 -4.75 19.62 1.29
N ALA A 27 -4.41 19.81 2.57
CA ALA A 27 -3.47 20.87 2.93
C ALA A 27 -2.15 20.63 2.17
N PRO A 28 -1.46 21.69 1.72
CA PRO A 28 -0.19 21.53 1.03
C PRO A 28 0.82 20.86 1.96
N LEU A 29 1.63 19.95 1.42
CA LEU A 29 2.72 19.29 2.13
C LEU A 29 3.78 20.30 2.57
N ILE A 30 4.39 20.05 3.72
CA ILE A 30 5.44 20.87 4.33
C ILE A 30 6.79 20.36 3.87
N ILE A 31 7.61 21.21 3.25
CA ILE A 31 8.98 20.85 2.88
C ILE A 31 9.77 20.49 4.14
N HIS A 32 10.42 19.33 4.13
CA HIS A 32 11.21 18.83 5.25
C HIS A 32 12.51 18.19 4.75
N GLU A 33 13.58 18.34 5.53
CA GLU A 33 14.83 17.60 5.30
C GLU A 33 14.62 16.09 5.53
N PRO A 34 15.54 15.22 5.11
CA PRO A 34 15.46 13.80 5.46
C PRO A 34 15.30 13.53 6.97
N ILE A 35 14.54 12.49 7.31
CA ILE A 35 14.25 12.10 8.70
C ILE A 35 14.94 10.77 8.98
N GLU A 36 15.68 10.71 10.09
CA GLU A 36 16.43 9.54 10.48
C GLU A 36 16.22 9.24 11.96
N ILE A 37 15.45 8.20 12.24
CA ILE A 37 15.16 7.68 13.57
C ILE A 37 16.02 6.43 13.78
N ARG A 38 17.10 6.54 14.57
CA ARG A 38 18.02 5.41 14.82
C ARG A 38 17.76 4.63 16.10
N ASN A 39 16.81 5.09 16.90
CA ASN A 39 16.29 4.46 18.12
C ASN A 39 15.18 5.38 18.68
N ASN A 40 14.55 4.95 19.78
CA ASN A 40 13.48 5.69 20.45
C ASN A 40 13.83 7.15 20.79
N ASN A 41 15.10 7.48 21.10
CA ASN A 41 15.45 8.84 21.49
C ASN A 41 15.36 9.84 20.33
N ASN A 42 15.49 9.36 19.09
CA ASN A 42 15.53 10.25 17.93
C ASN A 42 14.16 10.82 17.56
N PHE A 43 13.04 10.21 17.97
CA PHE A 43 11.71 10.76 17.68
C PHE A 43 11.52 12.17 18.27
N SER A 44 12.10 12.42 19.46
CA SER A 44 12.00 13.73 20.11
C SER A 44 12.79 14.84 19.40
N ASP A 45 13.78 14.48 18.58
CA ASP A 45 14.61 15.45 17.84
C ASP A 45 13.81 16.20 16.78
N TYR A 46 12.75 15.57 16.26
CA TYR A 46 11.92 16.08 15.17
C TYR A 46 10.64 16.79 15.65
N SER A 47 10.41 16.87 16.97
CA SER A 47 9.17 17.42 17.54
C SER A 47 7.90 16.79 16.95
N LEU A 48 7.97 15.50 16.62
CA LEU A 48 6.85 14.76 16.02
C LEU A 48 5.70 14.67 17.02
N PRO A 49 4.44 14.76 16.56
CA PRO A 49 3.31 14.50 17.42
C PRO A 49 3.24 13.01 17.79
N GLY A 50 2.62 12.74 18.94
CA GLY A 50 2.49 11.38 19.48
C GLY A 50 3.48 11.09 20.61
N ALA A 51 3.32 9.92 21.22
CA ALA A 51 4.10 9.49 22.37
C ALA A 51 4.74 8.10 22.18
N GLY A 52 4.74 7.57 20.95
CA GLY A 52 5.33 6.27 20.64
C GLY A 52 4.56 5.06 21.18
N THR A 53 3.30 5.24 21.58
CA THR A 53 2.47 4.15 22.15
C THR A 53 1.47 3.63 21.13
N THR A 54 0.93 2.42 21.31
CA THR A 54 -0.09 1.86 20.40
C THR A 54 -1.34 2.75 20.24
N GLY A 55 -1.69 3.52 21.28
CA GLY A 55 -2.84 4.45 21.24
C GLY A 55 -2.49 5.89 20.86
N ASP A 56 -1.20 6.20 20.75
CA ASP A 56 -0.67 7.52 20.39
C ASP A 56 0.73 7.36 19.76
N PRO A 57 0.80 6.80 18.54
CA PRO A 57 2.06 6.57 17.84
C PRO A 57 2.70 7.88 17.43
N TYR A 58 4.03 7.89 17.28
CA TYR A 58 4.71 9.01 16.63
C TYR A 58 4.24 9.12 15.18
N ARG A 59 3.91 10.33 14.71
CA ARG A 59 3.46 10.52 13.33
C ARG A 59 4.45 11.38 12.55
N ILE A 60 5.00 10.79 11.49
CA ILE A 60 5.77 11.48 10.46
C ILE A 60 4.78 11.76 9.34
N GLU A 61 4.22 12.97 9.32
CA GLU A 61 3.04 13.26 8.51
C GLU A 61 3.06 14.63 7.80
N ASN A 62 2.45 14.67 6.61
CA ASN A 62 2.27 15.89 5.80
C ASN A 62 3.59 16.50 5.31
N TYR A 63 4.62 15.69 5.06
CA TYR A 63 5.92 16.18 4.60
C TYR A 63 6.14 15.96 3.10
N ASN A 64 6.87 16.90 2.49
CA ASN A 64 7.49 16.75 1.19
C ASN A 64 9.01 16.68 1.41
N ILE A 65 9.61 15.52 1.17
CA ILE A 65 11.03 15.25 1.34
C ILE A 65 11.62 14.95 -0.04
N THR A 66 12.42 15.88 -0.56
CA THR A 66 13.20 15.69 -1.78
C THR A 66 14.68 15.69 -1.44
N THR A 67 15.41 14.63 -1.79
CA THR A 67 16.84 14.51 -1.45
C THR A 67 17.65 13.87 -2.57
N LEU A 68 18.88 14.37 -2.75
CA LEU A 68 19.75 14.01 -3.87
C LEU A 68 20.89 13.06 -3.51
N ASN A 69 21.09 12.73 -2.22
CA ASN A 69 22.24 11.91 -1.83
C ASN A 69 22.00 10.98 -0.62
N THR A 70 20.75 10.74 -0.20
CA THR A 70 20.47 9.96 1.02
C THR A 70 19.06 9.35 0.99
N VAL A 71 18.78 8.49 1.97
CA VAL A 71 17.43 7.99 2.28
C VAL A 71 16.51 9.16 2.68
N GLY A 72 15.24 9.13 2.27
CA GLY A 72 14.25 10.13 2.64
C GLY A 72 13.80 10.03 4.10
N ILE A 73 13.21 8.88 4.48
CA ILE A 73 12.84 8.55 5.85
C ILE A 73 13.46 7.20 6.22
N LEU A 74 14.25 7.18 7.29
CA LEU A 74 14.84 5.97 7.85
C LEU A 74 14.36 5.77 9.28
N VAL A 75 13.83 4.59 9.60
CA VAL A 75 13.45 4.19 10.97
C VAL A 75 14.11 2.86 11.30
N ILE A 76 15.01 2.86 12.28
CA ILE A 76 15.75 1.68 12.72
C ILE A 76 15.75 1.53 14.24
N ASP A 77 15.87 0.29 14.70
CA ASP A 77 16.15 -0.08 16.11
C ASP A 77 15.20 0.57 17.13
N THR A 78 13.89 0.57 16.83
CA THR A 78 12.88 1.16 17.72
C THR A 78 11.85 0.15 18.23
N THR A 79 11.41 0.40 19.47
CA THR A 79 10.29 -0.29 20.12
C THR A 79 9.02 0.56 20.17
N ASP A 80 9.12 1.84 19.77
CA ASP A 80 8.02 2.78 19.81
C ASP A 80 7.16 2.65 18.55
N TYR A 81 5.86 2.88 18.69
CA TYR A 81 4.90 2.88 17.60
C TYR A 81 5.03 4.14 16.76
N PHE A 82 5.01 4.00 15.44
CA PHE A 82 5.11 5.10 14.50
C PHE A 82 4.22 4.89 13.27
N ILE A 83 3.78 6.01 12.68
CA ILE A 83 3.05 6.05 11.42
C ILE A 83 3.77 7.03 10.50
N ILE A 84 4.09 6.60 9.28
CA ILE A 84 4.53 7.47 8.19
C ILE A 84 3.33 7.67 7.28
N GLN A 85 2.74 8.88 7.25
CA GLN A 85 1.50 9.09 6.52
C GLN A 85 1.39 10.40 5.75
N ASN A 86 0.70 10.39 4.61
CA ASN A 86 0.46 11.58 3.79
C ASN A 86 1.76 12.34 3.49
N CYS A 87 2.78 11.63 3.01
CA CYS A 87 4.07 12.21 2.66
C CYS A 87 4.34 12.05 1.16
N TYR A 88 5.06 13.00 0.57
CA TYR A 88 5.69 12.86 -0.74
C TYR A 88 7.19 12.70 -0.54
N ILE A 89 7.77 11.66 -1.14
CA ILE A 89 9.18 11.35 -0.99
C ILE A 89 9.79 11.04 -2.36
N ASP A 90 10.81 11.82 -2.69
CA ASP A 90 11.63 11.74 -3.89
C ASP A 90 13.10 11.75 -3.43
N ALA A 91 13.68 10.56 -3.35
CA ALA A 91 15.00 10.35 -2.80
C ALA A 91 15.89 9.63 -3.82
N SER A 92 17.10 10.16 -4.06
CA SER A 92 18.13 9.53 -4.89
C SER A 92 18.69 8.19 -4.35
N PHE A 93 18.06 7.62 -3.33
CA PHE A 93 18.44 6.36 -2.72
C PHE A 93 17.15 5.63 -2.34
N THR A 94 16.93 5.32 -1.06
CA THR A 94 15.68 4.75 -0.60
C THR A 94 14.69 5.83 -0.16
N ALA A 95 13.41 5.75 -0.54
CA ALA A 95 12.42 6.72 -0.06
C ALA A 95 12.11 6.49 1.43
N ILE A 96 11.69 5.26 1.78
CA ILE A 96 11.41 4.82 3.15
C ILE A 96 12.17 3.53 3.46
N GLY A 97 13.01 3.56 4.49
CA GLY A 97 13.63 2.36 5.06
C GLY A 97 13.15 2.10 6.49
N ILE A 98 12.69 0.87 6.75
CA ILE A 98 12.37 0.37 8.09
C ILE A 98 13.25 -0.86 8.36
N ASN A 99 14.02 -0.85 9.44
CA ASN A 99 14.91 -1.95 9.79
C ASN A 99 14.88 -2.28 11.29
N ASN A 100 14.74 -3.57 11.62
CA ASN A 100 14.85 -4.08 12.99
C ASN A 100 13.97 -3.32 13.99
N VAL A 101 12.71 -3.07 13.60
CA VAL A 101 11.72 -2.45 14.49
C VAL A 101 10.90 -3.52 15.21
N THR A 102 10.45 -3.23 16.42
CA THR A 102 9.63 -4.16 17.19
C THR A 102 8.35 -4.50 16.44
N SER A 103 7.99 -5.78 16.45
CA SER A 103 6.89 -6.24 15.63
C SER A 103 5.56 -5.52 15.94
N GLY A 104 4.90 -5.04 14.88
CA GLY A 104 3.61 -4.35 14.96
C GLY A 104 3.68 -2.85 15.26
N THR A 105 4.89 -2.25 15.32
CA THR A 105 5.02 -0.83 15.67
C THR A 105 4.90 0.12 14.48
N GLY A 106 5.15 -0.34 13.25
CA GLY A 106 5.21 0.53 12.07
C GLY A 106 4.00 0.41 11.14
N GLU A 107 3.54 1.57 10.66
CA GLU A 107 2.54 1.73 9.60
C GLU A 107 3.04 2.75 8.56
N ILE A 108 2.83 2.46 7.27
CA ILE A 108 3.05 3.37 6.16
C ILE A 108 1.72 3.53 5.41
N SER A 109 1.20 4.75 5.34
CA SER A 109 -0.13 4.98 4.77
C SER A 109 -0.27 6.27 3.96
N ASP A 110 -0.97 6.21 2.83
CA ASP A 110 -1.24 7.39 1.99
C ASP A 110 0.05 8.14 1.57
N VAL A 111 1.15 7.41 1.33
CA VAL A 111 2.45 7.97 0.92
C VAL A 111 2.61 7.91 -0.60
N THR A 112 3.20 8.93 -1.19
CA THR A 112 3.72 8.91 -2.57
C THR A 112 5.24 8.80 -2.56
N CYS A 113 5.79 7.71 -3.09
CA CYS A 113 7.23 7.53 -3.36
C CYS A 113 7.45 7.53 -4.86
N LYS A 114 8.16 8.55 -5.38
CA LYS A 114 8.32 8.75 -6.83
C LYS A 114 9.78 9.04 -7.21
N GLU A 115 10.21 8.52 -8.37
CA GLU A 115 11.50 8.83 -8.99
C GLU A 115 12.72 8.53 -8.07
N ASN A 116 12.62 7.49 -7.24
CA ASN A 116 13.71 7.09 -6.37
C ASN A 116 14.72 6.21 -7.14
N ASP A 117 16.01 6.47 -6.94
CA ASP A 117 17.10 5.77 -7.66
C ASP A 117 17.34 4.34 -7.15
N PHE A 118 16.85 3.97 -5.97
CA PHE A 118 16.93 2.60 -5.43
C PHE A 118 15.52 2.13 -5.01
N TRP A 119 15.37 1.66 -3.76
CA TRP A 119 14.11 1.11 -3.29
C TRP A 119 13.15 2.22 -2.85
N ALA A 120 11.92 2.25 -3.32
CA ALA A 120 10.95 3.22 -2.81
C ALA A 120 10.61 2.91 -1.33
N VAL A 121 10.18 1.69 -1.03
CA VAL A 121 9.94 1.23 0.35
C VAL A 121 10.73 -0.05 0.60
N VAL A 122 11.57 -0.08 1.64
CA VAL A 122 12.26 -1.29 2.10
C VAL A 122 11.95 -1.61 3.55
N ILE A 123 11.59 -2.85 3.82
CA ILE A 123 11.35 -3.40 5.16
C ILE A 123 12.34 -4.55 5.39
N ILE A 124 13.17 -4.42 6.42
CA ILE A 124 14.22 -5.38 6.76
C ILE A 124 14.04 -5.85 8.20
N GLU A 125 14.14 -7.16 8.43
CA GLU A 125 14.15 -7.76 9.78
C GLU A 125 13.00 -7.27 10.68
N SER A 126 11.83 -7.05 10.09
CA SER A 126 10.68 -6.45 10.78
C SER A 126 9.43 -7.29 10.56
N SER A 127 8.48 -7.25 11.50
CA SER A 127 7.28 -8.10 11.39
C SER A 127 6.02 -7.34 11.74
N ARG A 128 4.88 -7.72 11.14
CA ARG A 128 3.59 -7.03 11.33
C ARG A 128 3.62 -5.54 10.98
N ILE A 129 4.35 -5.18 9.92
CA ILE A 129 4.26 -3.83 9.33
C ILE A 129 3.08 -3.78 8.37
N TYR A 130 2.36 -2.66 8.39
CA TYR A 130 1.24 -2.42 7.48
C TYR A 130 1.58 -1.32 6.48
N ILE A 131 1.47 -1.63 5.18
CA ILE A 131 1.74 -0.72 4.07
C ILE A 131 0.47 -0.60 3.25
N HIS A 132 -0.16 0.57 3.21
CA HIS A 132 -1.42 0.72 2.51
C HIS A 132 -1.72 2.08 1.90
N ASN A 133 -2.55 2.08 0.85
CA ASN A 133 -2.97 3.28 0.14
C ASN A 133 -1.80 4.13 -0.41
N CYS A 134 -0.62 3.54 -0.59
CA CYS A 134 0.53 4.24 -1.12
C CYS A 134 0.54 4.24 -2.65
N ILE A 135 1.16 5.27 -3.23
CA ILE A 135 1.48 5.38 -4.65
C ILE A 135 2.99 5.27 -4.77
N ILE A 136 3.46 4.22 -5.45
CA ILE A 136 4.88 3.90 -5.56
C ILE A 136 5.20 3.79 -7.05
N GLU A 137 5.80 4.84 -7.60
CA GLU A 137 5.87 4.98 -9.05
C GLU A 137 7.19 5.51 -9.60
N ASP A 138 7.47 5.13 -10.84
CA ASP A 138 8.59 5.63 -11.64
C ASP A 138 9.97 5.43 -10.96
N ASN A 139 10.12 4.37 -10.15
CA ASN A 139 11.39 3.96 -9.54
C ASN A 139 12.10 2.97 -10.48
N ILE A 140 12.67 3.50 -11.57
CA ILE A 140 13.06 2.74 -12.78
C ILE A 140 14.55 2.36 -12.86
N ASP A 141 15.37 2.68 -11.86
CA ASP A 141 16.77 2.26 -11.87
C ASP A 141 16.90 0.73 -11.95
N ASP A 142 18.04 0.21 -12.39
CA ASP A 142 18.32 -1.23 -12.46
C ASP A 142 18.13 -1.92 -11.09
N PHE A 143 18.28 -1.19 -9.99
CA PHE A 143 18.01 -1.66 -8.62
C PHE A 143 16.67 -1.15 -8.03
N GLY A 144 15.85 -0.49 -8.85
CA GLY A 144 14.62 0.22 -8.48
C GLY A 144 13.45 -0.67 -8.11
N LEU A 145 13.36 -1.08 -6.85
CA LEU A 145 12.24 -1.89 -6.34
C LEU A 145 11.16 -0.97 -5.75
N GLY A 146 9.90 -1.17 -6.13
CA GLY A 146 8.78 -0.44 -5.54
C GLY A 146 8.66 -0.72 -4.04
N ILE A 147 8.32 -1.96 -3.69
CA ILE A 147 8.34 -2.46 -2.31
C ILE A 147 9.32 -3.62 -2.22
N TYR A 148 10.26 -3.55 -1.28
CA TYR A 148 11.22 -4.61 -1.01
C TYR A 148 11.10 -5.11 0.43
N LEU A 149 10.78 -6.39 0.59
CA LEU A 149 10.64 -7.05 1.88
C LEU A 149 11.77 -8.06 2.05
N VAL A 150 12.51 -7.94 3.15
CA VAL A 150 13.70 -8.77 3.43
C VAL A 150 13.64 -9.30 4.85
N GLU A 151 13.79 -10.62 5.00
CA GLU A 151 13.89 -11.29 6.31
C GLU A 151 12.75 -10.87 7.27
N SER A 152 11.55 -10.71 6.71
CA SER A 152 10.40 -10.12 7.39
C SER A 152 9.26 -11.14 7.54
N THR A 153 8.27 -10.87 8.38
CA THR A 153 7.17 -11.84 8.62
C THR A 153 5.87 -11.13 8.94
N GLU A 154 4.73 -11.71 8.53
CA GLU A 154 3.39 -11.15 8.79
C GLU A 154 3.24 -9.71 8.25
N ILE A 155 3.88 -9.38 7.13
CA ILE A 155 3.72 -8.07 6.49
C ILE A 155 2.37 -8.03 5.77
N THR A 156 1.67 -6.90 5.87
CA THR A 156 0.44 -6.69 5.10
C THR A 156 0.65 -5.54 4.12
N VAL A 157 0.57 -5.85 2.82
CA VAL A 157 0.66 -4.89 1.71
C VAL A 157 -0.72 -4.80 1.07
N TYR A 158 -1.42 -3.70 1.30
CA TYR A 158 -2.84 -3.57 0.99
C TYR A 158 -3.20 -2.31 0.22
N ASN A 159 -3.94 -2.44 -0.87
CA ASN A 159 -4.50 -1.28 -1.61
C ASN A 159 -3.46 -0.23 -2.02
N ASN A 160 -2.25 -0.66 -2.36
CA ASN A 160 -1.20 0.20 -2.92
C ASN A 160 -1.26 0.19 -4.45
N THR A 161 -0.74 1.23 -5.08
CA THR A 161 -0.48 1.28 -6.52
C THR A 161 1.03 1.29 -6.73
N CYS A 162 1.57 0.23 -7.33
CA CYS A 162 2.98 0.11 -7.69
C CYS A 162 3.11 0.08 -9.21
N ASN A 163 3.40 1.23 -9.82
CA ASN A 163 3.42 1.39 -11.28
C ASN A 163 4.77 1.86 -11.82
N ASN A 164 5.15 1.35 -13.00
CA ASN A 164 6.38 1.76 -13.71
C ASN A 164 7.65 1.69 -12.84
N ASN A 165 7.77 0.70 -11.96
CA ASN A 165 9.01 0.42 -11.25
C ASN A 165 9.79 -0.67 -12.00
N ASN A 166 11.04 -0.96 -11.62
CA ASN A 166 11.70 -2.17 -12.14
C ASN A 166 10.91 -3.42 -11.71
N TYR A 167 10.67 -3.58 -10.42
CA TYR A 167 9.74 -4.56 -9.84
C TYR A 167 8.70 -3.85 -9.00
N GLY A 168 7.45 -4.30 -9.05
CA GLY A 168 6.40 -3.72 -8.20
C GLY A 168 6.61 -4.05 -6.72
N LEU A 169 6.79 -5.34 -6.41
CA LEU A 169 7.13 -5.86 -5.09
C LEU A 169 8.09 -7.04 -5.21
N VAL A 170 9.12 -7.07 -4.38
CA VAL A 170 10.01 -8.23 -4.19
C VAL A 170 10.01 -8.65 -2.72
N ALA A 171 9.95 -9.96 -2.49
CA ALA A 171 10.01 -10.54 -1.16
C ALA A 171 11.12 -11.62 -1.07
N GLU A 172 12.08 -11.40 -0.19
CA GLU A 172 13.22 -12.29 0.12
C GLU A 172 13.17 -12.71 1.60
N ASN A 173 13.29 -14.01 1.84
CA ASN A 173 13.20 -14.63 3.17
C ASN A 173 12.01 -14.11 3.99
N THR A 174 10.91 -13.77 3.29
CA THR A 174 9.76 -13.11 3.88
C THR A 174 8.57 -14.06 3.90
N ASN A 175 7.97 -14.21 5.08
CA ASN A 175 7.05 -15.31 5.34
C ASN A 175 5.69 -14.83 5.87
N SER A 176 4.67 -15.66 5.66
CA SER A 176 3.34 -15.48 6.27
C SER A 176 2.73 -14.09 6.03
N SER A 177 3.06 -13.46 4.91
CA SER A 177 2.64 -12.10 4.56
C SER A 177 1.45 -12.12 3.60
N VAL A 178 0.65 -11.05 3.62
CA VAL A 178 -0.53 -10.90 2.78
C VAL A 178 -0.34 -9.72 1.83
N ILE A 179 -0.39 -9.99 0.54
CA ILE A 179 -0.36 -8.99 -0.53
C ILE A 179 -1.73 -9.00 -1.20
N SER A 180 -2.55 -7.97 -0.95
CA SER A 180 -3.90 -7.93 -1.49
C SER A 180 -4.43 -6.57 -1.89
N TYR A 181 -5.36 -6.55 -2.85
CA TYR A 181 -5.99 -5.33 -3.36
C TYR A 181 -5.02 -4.30 -3.95
N ASN A 182 -3.78 -4.67 -4.24
CA ASN A 182 -2.80 -3.77 -4.85
C ASN A 182 -2.99 -3.75 -6.37
N THR A 183 -2.58 -2.64 -6.99
CA THR A 183 -2.45 -2.54 -8.44
C THR A 183 -0.97 -2.52 -8.81
N PHE A 184 -0.51 -3.57 -9.48
CA PHE A 184 0.83 -3.65 -10.05
C PHE A 184 0.71 -3.43 -11.56
N SER A 185 1.25 -2.33 -12.07
CA SER A 185 1.06 -2.00 -13.48
C SER A 185 2.29 -1.45 -14.18
N GLY A 186 2.61 -1.98 -15.36
CA GLY A 186 3.69 -1.45 -16.19
C GLY A 186 5.09 -1.57 -15.56
N ASN A 187 5.26 -2.43 -14.55
CA ASN A 187 6.59 -2.69 -13.99
C ASN A 187 7.45 -3.41 -15.04
N VAL A 188 8.74 -3.05 -15.12
CA VAL A 188 9.67 -3.52 -16.18
C VAL A 188 9.81 -5.03 -16.14
N GLU A 189 9.96 -5.59 -14.94
CA GLU A 189 10.00 -7.01 -14.65
C GLU A 189 8.64 -7.45 -14.09
N TYR A 190 8.58 -8.07 -12.92
CA TYR A 190 7.33 -8.61 -12.39
C TYR A 190 6.58 -7.59 -11.53
N GLY A 191 5.25 -7.72 -11.50
CA GLY A 191 4.44 -7.01 -10.52
C GLY A 191 4.76 -7.46 -9.09
N VAL A 192 4.85 -8.78 -8.88
CA VAL A 192 5.29 -9.40 -7.64
C VAL A 192 6.32 -10.49 -7.96
N HIS A 193 7.44 -10.49 -7.25
CA HIS A 193 8.44 -11.56 -7.28
C HIS A 193 8.71 -12.06 -5.85
N LEU A 194 8.25 -13.28 -5.56
CA LEU A 194 8.62 -14.04 -4.37
C LEU A 194 9.90 -14.83 -4.72
N SER A 195 11.08 -14.36 -4.31
CA SER A 195 12.37 -14.81 -4.88
C SER A 195 13.13 -15.82 -4.00
N VAL A 196 13.80 -15.38 -2.94
CA VAL A 196 14.72 -16.23 -2.14
C VAL A 196 14.01 -16.76 -0.91
N ASP A 197 13.65 -18.05 -0.90
CA ASP A 197 12.99 -18.76 0.21
C ASP A 197 11.75 -18.08 0.86
N PRO A 198 10.85 -17.37 0.13
CA PRO A 198 9.60 -16.89 0.72
C PRO A 198 8.64 -18.05 0.96
N ASN A 199 8.04 -18.11 2.16
CA ASN A 199 7.16 -19.20 2.56
C ASN A 199 5.79 -18.71 3.08
N GLU A 200 4.74 -19.44 2.75
CA GLU A 200 3.38 -19.24 3.31
C GLU A 200 2.80 -17.83 3.10
N ASN A 201 3.20 -17.15 2.02
CA ASN A 201 2.60 -15.86 1.66
C ASN A 201 1.30 -16.05 0.88
N ILE A 202 0.37 -15.10 1.02
CA ILE A 202 -0.91 -15.12 0.32
C ILE A 202 -1.02 -13.88 -0.57
N VAL A 203 -1.17 -14.10 -1.87
CA VAL A 203 -1.27 -13.07 -2.91
C VAL A 203 -2.63 -13.18 -3.59
N HIS A 204 -3.57 -12.30 -3.24
CA HIS A 204 -4.94 -12.38 -3.76
C HIS A 204 -5.55 -11.00 -3.99
N HIS A 205 -6.53 -10.91 -4.88
CA HIS A 205 -7.28 -9.69 -5.21
C HIS A 205 -6.41 -8.53 -5.71
N ASN A 206 -5.20 -8.79 -6.19
CA ASN A 206 -4.38 -7.78 -6.82
C ASN A 206 -4.74 -7.65 -8.30
N LYS A 207 -4.36 -6.53 -8.92
CA LYS A 207 -4.44 -6.32 -10.37
C LYS A 207 -3.04 -6.32 -10.95
N PHE A 208 -2.77 -7.25 -11.86
CA PHE A 208 -1.56 -7.29 -12.66
C PHE A 208 -1.86 -6.80 -14.07
N ILE A 209 -1.28 -5.65 -14.44
CA ILE A 209 -1.57 -4.97 -15.70
C ILE A 209 -0.27 -4.66 -16.43
N ASN A 210 -0.04 -5.30 -17.58
CA ASN A 210 1.09 -5.01 -18.46
C ASN A 210 2.47 -5.03 -17.75
N ASN A 211 2.65 -5.83 -16.71
CA ASN A 211 3.97 -6.05 -16.11
C ASN A 211 4.79 -6.94 -17.04
N LYS A 212 6.11 -6.79 -17.01
CA LYS A 212 7.03 -7.53 -17.89
C LYS A 212 6.71 -7.34 -19.37
N GLY A 213 6.28 -6.14 -19.74
CA GLY A 213 5.81 -5.81 -21.10
C GLY A 213 4.59 -6.63 -21.54
N GLY A 214 3.72 -7.02 -20.61
CA GLY A 214 2.52 -7.79 -20.89
C GLY A 214 2.78 -9.28 -21.17
N ALA A 215 3.92 -9.80 -20.72
CA ALA A 215 4.24 -11.22 -20.85
C ALA A 215 3.19 -12.10 -20.15
N VAL A 216 3.06 -13.37 -20.60
CA VAL A 216 2.11 -14.34 -20.04
C VAL A 216 2.22 -14.43 -18.52
N MET A 217 3.44 -14.46 -18.00
CA MET A 217 3.71 -14.51 -16.55
C MET A 217 4.11 -13.12 -16.06
N GLN A 218 3.17 -12.41 -15.43
CA GLN A 218 3.36 -11.08 -14.86
C GLN A 218 3.88 -11.10 -13.42
N ALA A 219 3.89 -12.27 -12.81
CA ALA A 219 4.41 -12.51 -11.47
C ALA A 219 5.31 -13.75 -11.44
N ARG A 220 6.14 -13.83 -10.40
CA ARG A 220 7.10 -14.92 -10.22
C ARG A 220 7.15 -15.40 -8.78
N ASP A 221 7.20 -16.71 -8.62
CA ASP A 221 7.27 -17.41 -7.35
C ASP A 221 8.33 -18.53 -7.43
N ASP A 222 9.43 -18.28 -6.73
CA ASP A 222 10.53 -19.23 -6.54
C ASP A 222 10.53 -19.81 -5.11
N GLY A 223 9.51 -19.51 -4.31
CA GLY A 223 9.38 -19.93 -2.92
C GLY A 223 8.65 -21.25 -2.70
N ILE A 224 8.12 -21.42 -1.50
CA ILE A 224 7.42 -22.64 -1.06
C ILE A 224 6.10 -22.29 -0.38
N ASN A 225 5.06 -23.11 -0.59
CA ASN A 225 3.74 -22.97 0.05
C ASN A 225 3.10 -21.57 -0.05
N ASN A 226 3.48 -20.76 -1.03
CA ASN A 226 2.82 -19.49 -1.32
C ASN A 226 1.52 -19.78 -2.06
N ILE A 227 0.47 -19.01 -1.77
CA ILE A 227 -0.87 -19.19 -2.32
C ILE A 227 -1.24 -17.93 -3.11
N TRP A 228 -1.69 -18.10 -4.34
CA TRP A 228 -2.03 -17.00 -5.26
C TRP A 228 -3.55 -16.72 -5.34
N TYR A 229 -4.26 -17.02 -4.25
CA TYR A 229 -5.70 -16.83 -4.12
C TYR A 229 -6.13 -16.82 -2.65
N ASP A 230 -7.32 -16.31 -2.37
CA ASP A 230 -7.98 -16.47 -1.08
C ASP A 230 -8.79 -17.77 -1.06
N GLU A 231 -8.42 -18.68 -0.17
CA GLU A 231 -9.06 -20.00 -0.06
C GLU A 231 -10.50 -19.90 0.46
N ALA A 232 -10.82 -18.87 1.24
CA ALA A 232 -12.14 -18.70 1.84
C ALA A 232 -13.17 -18.21 0.82
N SER A 233 -12.85 -17.16 0.05
CA SER A 233 -13.75 -16.61 -0.96
C SER A 233 -13.68 -17.32 -2.30
N LYS A 234 -12.63 -18.12 -2.55
CA LYS A 234 -12.35 -18.76 -3.84
C LYS A 234 -12.16 -17.71 -4.93
N GLU A 235 -11.39 -16.67 -4.59
CA GLU A 235 -11.05 -15.56 -5.48
C GLU A 235 -9.54 -15.30 -5.47
N GLY A 236 -9.00 -15.12 -6.67
CA GLY A 236 -7.59 -14.93 -6.97
C GLY A 236 -7.27 -13.49 -7.29
N ASN A 237 -6.41 -13.29 -8.29
CA ASN A 237 -5.97 -12.00 -8.78
C ASN A 237 -6.55 -11.73 -10.18
N TYR A 238 -6.57 -10.46 -10.57
CA TYR A 238 -6.89 -10.05 -11.93
C TYR A 238 -5.61 -9.94 -12.76
N TRP A 239 -5.65 -10.48 -13.98
CA TRP A 239 -4.53 -10.51 -14.92
C TRP A 239 -5.00 -9.97 -16.28
N ASP A 240 -4.49 -8.80 -16.70
CA ASP A 240 -5.00 -8.09 -17.88
C ASP A 240 -4.82 -8.84 -19.22
N ASN A 241 -3.92 -9.83 -19.25
CA ASN A 241 -3.65 -10.66 -20.41
C ASN A 241 -4.35 -12.03 -20.36
N TRP A 242 -5.19 -12.28 -19.34
CA TRP A 242 -5.89 -13.54 -19.15
C TRP A 242 -7.40 -13.36 -19.31
N ASN A 243 -7.97 -13.95 -20.36
CA ASN A 243 -9.37 -13.76 -20.74
C ASN A 243 -10.25 -15.00 -20.52
N ASP A 244 -9.74 -16.02 -19.82
CA ASP A 244 -10.47 -17.24 -19.51
C ASP A 244 -10.59 -17.42 -17.99
N PRO A 245 -11.70 -16.95 -17.36
CA PRO A 245 -11.89 -17.03 -15.92
C PRO A 245 -12.06 -18.46 -15.41
N ASP A 246 -12.36 -19.42 -16.29
CA ASP A 246 -12.51 -20.84 -15.92
C ASP A 246 -11.17 -21.60 -15.96
N SER A 247 -10.09 -20.94 -16.40
CA SER A 247 -8.73 -21.51 -16.46
C SER A 247 -7.84 -20.93 -15.37
N VAL A 248 -6.93 -21.76 -14.85
CA VAL A 248 -5.88 -21.34 -13.92
C VAL A 248 -4.86 -20.43 -14.63
N VAL A 249 -4.25 -19.50 -13.88
CA VAL A 249 -3.14 -18.67 -14.35
C VAL A 249 -1.83 -19.19 -13.77
N PRO A 250 -0.89 -19.68 -14.60
CA PRO A 250 0.40 -20.13 -14.12
C PRO A 250 1.24 -18.94 -13.65
N ILE A 251 1.86 -19.08 -12.49
CA ILE A 251 2.83 -18.11 -11.97
C ILE A 251 4.22 -18.55 -12.43
N GLY A 252 5.05 -17.60 -12.89
CA GLY A 252 6.42 -17.91 -13.29
C GLY A 252 7.26 -18.38 -12.10
N GLY A 253 8.42 -18.99 -12.36
CA GLY A 253 9.36 -19.39 -11.31
C GLY A 253 9.37 -20.90 -11.04
N THR A 254 10.13 -21.30 -10.01
CA THR A 254 10.38 -22.71 -9.69
C THR A 254 9.35 -23.35 -8.75
N ALA A 255 8.47 -22.56 -8.12
CA ALA A 255 7.49 -23.07 -7.17
C ALA A 255 6.39 -23.92 -7.83
N GLY A 256 6.13 -23.72 -9.13
CA GLY A 256 5.00 -24.32 -9.83
C GLY A 256 3.64 -23.80 -9.34
N SER A 257 3.63 -22.59 -8.79
CA SER A 257 2.44 -21.92 -8.26
C SER A 257 1.47 -21.53 -9.37
N GLU A 258 0.18 -21.53 -9.03
CA GLU A 258 -0.91 -21.17 -9.92
C GLU A 258 -1.94 -20.33 -9.15
N ASP A 259 -2.51 -19.34 -9.82
CA ASP A 259 -3.76 -18.71 -9.40
C ASP A 259 -4.92 -19.52 -10.00
N ILE A 260 -5.57 -20.33 -9.17
CA ILE A 260 -6.63 -21.24 -9.60
C ILE A 260 -8.02 -20.59 -9.59
N TYR A 261 -8.13 -19.32 -9.21
CA TYR A 261 -9.39 -18.59 -9.09
C TYR A 261 -9.30 -17.16 -9.68
N PRO A 262 -8.78 -16.95 -10.89
CA PRO A 262 -8.55 -15.60 -11.41
C PRO A 262 -9.83 -14.75 -11.45
N LEU A 263 -9.69 -13.47 -11.14
CA LEU A 263 -10.78 -12.49 -11.14
C LEU A 263 -11.04 -11.93 -12.54
N ASP A 264 -12.30 -11.64 -12.86
CA ASP A 264 -12.70 -10.80 -14.00
C ASP A 264 -12.57 -9.30 -13.64
N GLU A 265 -12.33 -8.46 -14.65
CA GLU A 265 -12.16 -6.99 -14.54
C GLU A 265 -13.33 -6.32 -13.79
N ASN A 266 -14.52 -6.92 -13.88
CA ASN A 266 -15.78 -6.37 -13.37
C ASN A 266 -16.06 -6.61 -11.87
N LEU A 267 -15.24 -7.39 -11.16
CA LEU A 267 -15.40 -7.66 -9.73
C LEU A 267 -14.52 -6.72 -8.90
N THR A 268 -14.89 -5.43 -8.83
CA THR A 268 -14.17 -4.49 -7.97
C THR A 268 -15.09 -3.76 -6.98
N ARG A 269 -14.69 -3.86 -5.70
CA ARG A 269 -15.22 -3.18 -4.51
C ARG A 269 -16.58 -3.66 -3.97
N GLU A 270 -16.58 -4.80 -3.29
CA GLU A 270 -17.18 -4.78 -1.95
C GLU A 270 -16.07 -4.42 -0.96
N ILE A 271 -16.09 -3.18 -0.46
CA ILE A 271 -15.18 -2.74 0.60
C ILE A 271 -15.55 -3.56 1.85
N ASN A 272 -14.84 -4.66 2.08
CA ASN A 272 -14.93 -5.37 3.34
C ASN A 272 -14.24 -4.51 4.41
N LEU A 273 -15.04 -3.77 5.17
CA LEU A 273 -14.65 -2.96 6.33
C LEU A 273 -14.03 -3.78 7.49
N PHE A 274 -13.63 -5.03 7.26
CA PHE A 274 -13.11 -5.94 8.28
C PHE A 274 -11.58 -5.97 8.37
N PHE A 275 -10.84 -5.48 7.37
CA PHE A 275 -9.40 -5.23 7.52
C PHE A 275 -9.16 -3.80 8.01
N VAL A 276 -9.58 -3.57 9.25
CA VAL A 276 -8.99 -2.52 10.08
C VAL A 276 -7.83 -3.20 10.81
N PRO A 277 -6.57 -2.90 10.50
CA PRO A 277 -5.45 -3.34 11.33
C PRO A 277 -5.75 -2.95 12.76
N VAL A 278 -5.37 -3.82 13.68
CA VAL A 278 -5.62 -3.72 15.12
C VAL A 278 -5.21 -2.36 15.73
N VAL A 279 -4.43 -1.54 15.03
CA VAL A 279 -4.07 -0.17 15.40
C VAL A 279 -5.29 0.78 15.49
N ILE A 280 -6.35 0.63 14.67
CA ILE A 280 -7.50 1.56 14.71
C ILE A 280 -8.69 1.04 15.55
N ALA A 281 -8.75 -0.25 15.86
CA ALA A 281 -9.87 -0.83 16.60
C ALA A 281 -10.03 -0.27 18.04
N LEU A 282 -9.00 0.36 18.62
CA LEU A 282 -9.07 0.98 19.94
C LEU A 282 -9.64 2.42 19.93
N VAL A 283 -9.62 3.14 18.81
CA VAL A 283 -10.11 4.54 18.75
C VAL A 283 -11.65 4.58 18.73
N ILE A 284 -12.31 3.61 18.10
CA ILE A 284 -13.78 3.57 17.99
C ILE A 284 -14.46 3.20 19.33
N VAL A 285 -13.78 2.46 20.21
CA VAL A 285 -14.33 2.05 21.51
C VAL A 285 -14.31 3.18 22.56
N VAL A 286 -13.42 4.17 22.42
CA VAL A 286 -13.31 5.28 23.39
C VAL A 286 -14.36 6.37 23.16
N PHE A 287 -14.78 6.64 21.91
CA PHE A 287 -15.80 7.66 21.64
C PHE A 287 -17.24 7.24 22.02
N ARG A 288 -17.56 5.94 22.06
CA ARG A 288 -18.88 5.46 22.51
C ARG A 288 -19.10 5.51 24.03
N LYS A 289 -18.04 5.64 24.84
CA LYS A 289 -18.17 5.73 26.31
C LYS A 289 -18.29 7.16 26.85
N ARG A 290 -17.94 8.20 26.09
CA ARG A 290 -18.08 9.60 26.55
C ARG A 290 -19.43 10.26 26.25
N ILE A 291 -20.24 9.70 25.35
CA ILE A 291 -21.58 10.27 25.02
C ILE A 291 -22.70 9.74 25.96
N LYS A 292 -22.46 8.70 26.77
CA LYS A 292 -23.45 8.15 27.72
C LYS A 292 -23.34 8.65 29.17
N ARG A 293 -22.61 9.74 29.44
CA ARG A 293 -22.51 10.32 30.81
C ARG A 293 -22.86 11.81 30.91
N SER A 294 -23.52 12.37 29.91
CA SER A 294 -24.18 13.68 30.01
C SER A 294 -25.61 13.58 29.49
N ASN A 295 -26.49 13.05 30.34
CA ASN A 295 -27.94 13.29 30.41
C ASN A 295 -28.44 12.74 31.75
#